data_AF-A0A6N7WJR4-F1
#
_entry.id   AF-A0A6N7WJR4-F1
#
_cell.length_a   1.000
_cell.length_b   1.000
_cell.length_c   1.000
_cell.angle_alpha   90.00
_cell.angle_beta   90.00
_cell.angle_gamma   90.00
#
_symmetry.space_group_name_H-M   'P 1'
#
loop_
_entity.id
_entity.type
_entity.pdbx_description
1 polymer ?
#
loop_
_entity_poly.entity_id
_entity_poly.type
_entity_poly.pdbx_seq_one_letter_code
_entity_poly.pdbx_strand_id
1 'polypeptide(L)' 'MLSQAQGDRQILAKQLGISPHQLSYVTHSGEGEGLLFYGSTILPFVDHFPKNTELYAIMTTKPLDLQKEDK' A
#
# COMPACT_ATOMS: atom_id res chain seq x y z
N MET A 1 -2.53 -6.18 -0.73
CA MET A 1 -1.61 -6.20 0.42
C MET A 1 -0.66 -5.04 0.26
N LEU A 2 -0.86 -4.03 1.09
CA LEU A 2 0.03 -2.88 1.23
C LEU A 2 1.27 -3.27 2.06
N SER A 3 2.17 -2.33 2.33
CA SER A 3 3.27 -2.54 3.28
C SER A 3 2.75 -3.00 4.65
N GLN A 4 3.36 -4.04 5.23
CA GLN A 4 2.98 -4.66 6.52
C GLN A 4 4.22 -4.93 7.38
N ALA A 5 4.05 -5.03 8.69
CA ALA A 5 5.12 -5.41 9.61
C ALA A 5 5.63 -6.84 9.33
N GLN A 6 6.87 -7.13 9.73
CA GLN A 6 7.53 -8.39 9.38
C GLN A 6 6.76 -9.64 9.83
N GLY A 7 6.19 -9.63 11.04
CA GLY A 7 5.37 -10.73 11.56
C GLY A 7 4.09 -10.93 10.74
N ASP A 8 3.37 -9.84 10.46
CA ASP A 8 2.11 -9.89 9.71
C ASP A 8 2.31 -10.39 8.27
N ARG A 9 3.43 -10.00 7.63
CA ARG A 9 3.78 -10.50 6.30
C ARG A 9 3.91 -12.02 6.25
N GLN A 10 4.48 -12.65 7.28
CA GLN A 10 4.62 -14.11 7.33
C GLN A 10 3.28 -14.80 7.50
N ILE A 11 2.40 -14.24 8.34
CA ILE A 11 1.04 -14.74 8.57
C ILE A 11 0.23 -14.66 7.27
N LEU A 12 0.23 -13.48 6.62
CA LEU A 12 -0.49 -13.25 5.37
C LEU A 12 0.06 -14.10 4.22
N ALA A 13 1.38 -14.24 4.10
CA ALA A 13 1.98 -15.07 3.05
C ALA A 13 1.60 -16.55 3.20
N LYS A 14 1.53 -17.05 4.43
CA LYS A 14 1.07 -18.41 4.71
C LYS A 14 -0.41 -18.60 4.36
N GLN A 15 -1.27 -17.64 4.72
CA GLN A 15 -2.72 -17.74 4.46
C GLN A 15 -3.06 -17.55 2.98
N LEU A 16 -2.33 -16.70 2.27
CA LEU A 16 -2.60 -16.35 0.87
C LEU A 16 -1.74 -17.14 -0.13
N GLY A 17 -0.89 -18.07 0.34
CA GLY A 17 -0.04 -18.90 -0.52
C GLY A 17 1.03 -18.11 -1.28
N ILE A 18 1.51 -17.00 -0.72
CA ILE A 18 2.44 -16.08 -1.39
C ILE A 18 3.86 -16.62 -1.28
N SER A 19 4.57 -16.71 -2.41
CA SER A 19 5.98 -17.11 -2.42
C SER A 19 6.89 -16.04 -1.81
N PRO A 20 8.07 -16.41 -1.26
CA PRO A 20 9.05 -15.45 -0.75
C PRO A 20 9.49 -14.41 -1.79
N HIS A 21 9.54 -14.77 -3.07
CA HIS A 21 9.85 -13.83 -4.16
C HIS A 21 8.75 -12.78 -4.34
N GLN A 22 7.48 -13.17 -4.31
CA GLN A 22 6.36 -12.21 -4.40
C GLN A 22 6.30 -11.28 -3.18
N LEU A 23 6.66 -11.79 -2.00
CA LEU A 23 6.80 -10.99 -0.78
C LEU A 23 7.88 -9.90 -0.90
N SER A 24 8.97 -10.16 -1.62
CA SER A 24 10.06 -9.17 -1.81
C SER A 24 9.64 -7.93 -2.62
N TYR A 25 8.56 -8.01 -3.39
CA TYR A 25 7.98 -6.83 -4.06
C TYR A 25 7.30 -5.86 -3.07
N VAL A 26 6.98 -6.32 -1.86
CA VAL A 26 6.22 -5.54 -0.87
C VAL A 26 7.09 -5.04 0.28
N THR A 27 8.31 -5.59 0.44
CA THR A 27 9.20 -5.28 1.57
C THR A 27 9.76 -3.86 1.54
N HIS A 28 9.72 -3.16 0.41
CA HIS A 28 10.16 -1.77 0.24
C HIS A 28 9.08 -0.88 -0.41
N SER A 29 7.80 -1.27 -0.28
CA SER A 29 6.70 -0.53 -0.88
C SER A 29 6.47 0.82 -0.19
N GLY A 30 6.41 1.88 -0.98
CA GLY A 30 6.00 3.21 -0.55
C GLY A 30 4.50 3.28 -0.24
N GLU A 31 4.04 4.46 0.16
CA GLU A 31 2.60 4.72 0.25
C GLU A 31 1.92 4.55 -1.12
N GLY A 32 0.80 3.84 -1.16
CA GLY A 32 0.08 3.56 -2.41
C GLY A 32 0.64 2.38 -3.22
N GLU A 33 1.65 1.68 -2.73
CA GLU A 33 2.24 0.52 -3.41
C GLU A 33 1.90 -0.81 -2.70
N GLY A 34 1.79 -1.90 -3.47
CA GLY A 34 1.58 -3.22 -2.90
C GLY A 34 1.22 -4.30 -3.91
N LEU A 35 0.48 -5.32 -3.45
CA LEU A 35 -0.04 -6.43 -4.27
C LEU A 35 -1.57 -6.42 -4.35
N LEU A 36 -2.13 -6.58 -5.54
CA LEU A 36 -3.53 -6.92 -5.77
C LEU A 36 -3.70 -8.43 -5.92
N PHE A 37 -4.74 -8.97 -5.28
CA PHE A 37 -5.10 -10.38 -5.37
C PHE A 37 -6.40 -10.51 -6.17
N TYR A 38 -6.37 -11.28 -7.25
CA TYR A 38 -7.54 -11.60 -8.06
C TYR A 38 -7.56 -13.11 -8.32
N GLY A 39 -8.33 -13.84 -7.49
CA GLY A 39 -8.32 -15.30 -7.50
C GLY A 39 -6.93 -15.84 -7.20
N SER A 40 -6.34 -16.56 -8.16
CA SER A 40 -4.96 -17.08 -8.08
C SER A 40 -3.89 -16.11 -8.60
N THR A 41 -4.28 -14.98 -9.18
CA THR A 41 -3.37 -14.01 -9.79
C THR A 41 -2.97 -12.94 -8.78
N ILE A 42 -1.67 -12.69 -8.70
CA ILE A 42 -1.08 -11.67 -7.85
C ILE A 42 -0.38 -10.65 -8.75
N LEU A 43 -0.78 -9.38 -8.64
CA LEU A 43 -0.22 -8.29 -9.44
C LEU A 43 0.40 -7.23 -8.54
N PRO A 44 1.62 -6.74 -8.82
CA PRO A 44 2.10 -5.52 -8.19
C PRO A 44 1.25 -4.33 -8.64
N PHE A 45 0.99 -3.40 -7.74
CA PHE A 45 0.31 -2.14 -8.07
C PHE A 45 1.01 -0.95 -7.43
N VAL A 46 0.86 0.20 -8.08
CA VAL A 46 1.35 1.51 -7.64
C VAL A 46 0.21 2.51 -7.86
N ASP A 47 -0.16 3.23 -6.81
CA ASP A 47 -1.15 4.31 -6.84
C ASP A 47 -0.54 5.60 -6.29
N HIS A 48 -0.15 6.49 -7.20
CA HIS A 48 0.29 7.85 -6.87
C HIS A 48 -0.91 8.79 -6.89
N PHE A 49 -1.71 8.74 -5.83
CA PHE A 49 -2.93 9.52 -5.74
C PHE A 49 -2.63 11.04 -5.78
N PRO A 50 -3.34 11.83 -6.61
CA PRO A 50 -3.06 13.25 -6.77
C PRO A 50 -3.43 14.05 -5.51
N LYS A 51 -2.42 14.66 -4.87
CA LYS A 51 -2.56 15.37 -3.59
C LYS A 51 -3.18 16.77 -3.71
N ASN A 52 -3.19 17.34 -4.91
CA ASN A 52 -3.72 18.68 -5.21
C ASN A 52 -5.23 18.67 -5.51
N THR A 53 -5.98 17.71 -4.97
CA THR A 53 -7.40 17.54 -5.24
C THR A 53 -8.20 17.72 -3.95
N GLU A 54 -9.39 18.34 -4.03
CA GLU A 54 -10.31 18.41 -2.89
C GLU A 54 -10.63 17.01 -2.34
N LEU A 55 -10.69 16.02 -3.24
CA LEU A 55 -10.88 14.62 -2.86
C LEU A 55 -9.76 14.11 -1.95
N TYR A 56 -8.49 14.41 -2.23
CA TYR A 56 -7.39 14.05 -1.34
C TYR A 56 -7.48 14.77 0.01
N ALA A 57 -7.81 16.06 0.01
CA ALA A 57 -7.99 16.84 1.24
C ALA A 57 -9.07 16.24 2.16
N ILE A 58 -10.17 15.76 1.58
CA ILE A 58 -11.27 15.14 2.34
C ILE A 58 -10.90 13.71 2.82
N MET A 59 -10.15 12.95 2.01
CA MET A 59 -9.92 11.52 2.24
C MET A 59 -8.63 11.21 2.99
N THR A 60 -7.67 12.15 3.04
CA THR A 60 -6.36 11.90 3.66
C THR A 60 -6.48 11.71 5.17
N THR A 61 -5.79 10.71 5.68
CA THR A 61 -5.64 10.45 7.12
C THR A 61 -4.32 10.98 7.67
N LYS A 62 -3.54 11.70 6.85
CA LYS A 62 -2.23 12.27 7.23
C LYS A 62 -2.42 13.73 7.68
N PRO A 63 -2.39 14.03 8.98
CA PRO A 63 -2.68 15.38 9.46
C PRO A 63 -1.66 16.43 8.97
N LEU A 64 -0.42 15.99 8.72
CA LEU A 64 0.65 16.86 8.21
C LEU A 64 0.43 17.33 6.77
N ASP A 65 -0.36 16.60 5.98
CA ASP A 65 -0.66 17.01 4.61
C ASP A 65 -1.70 18.13 4.58
N LEU A 66 -2.62 18.17 5.56
CA LEU A 66 -3.64 19.23 5.71
C LEU A 66 -3.01 20.57 6.14
N GLN A 67 -1.97 20.53 6.98
CA GLN A 67 -1.27 21.74 7.44
C GLN A 67 -0.48 22.47 6.35
N LYS A 68 -0.26 21.83 5.19
CA LYS A 68 0.53 22.41 4.09
C LYS A 68 -0.30 23.28 3.15
N GLU A 69 -1.63 23.16 3.15
CA GLU A 69 -2.51 23.98 2.29
C GLU A 69 -2.77 25.38 2.89
N ASP A 70 -2.58 25.56 4.21
CA ASP A 70 -2.79 26.84 4.91
C ASP A 70 -1.60 27.83 4.82
N LYS A 71 -0.60 27.57 3.96
CA LYS A 71 0.55 28.46 3.69
C LYS A 71 0.63 28.85 2.22
#